data_AF-A0A973BE61-F1
#
_entry.id   AF-A0A973BE61-F1
#
_cell.length_a   1.000
_cell.length_b   1.000
_cell.length_c   1.000
_cell.angle_alpha   90.00
_cell.angle_beta   90.00
_cell.angle_gamma   90.00
#
_symmetry.space_group_name_H-M   'P 1'
#
loop_
_entity.id
_entity.type
_entity.pdbx_description
1 polymer ?
#
loop_
_entity_poly.entity_id
_entity_poly.type
_entity_poly.pdbx_seq_one_letter_code
_entity_poly.pdbx_strand_id
1 'polypeptide(L)'
;SWIDALLEYCSDQVTDQMMENAAVRFPVNTPTTKEAYFYRAIFHQYFPQESAAKTVKKWVPKWQENTDPSGRANSAHEKADTSLAMDENKLALC
;
A
#
# COMPACT_ATOMS: atom_id res chain seq x y z
N SER A 1 9.68 -9.24 3.63
CA SER A 1 9.82 -8.91 2.20
C SER A 1 10.01 -7.40 2.00
N TRP A 2 10.49 -6.92 0.84
CA TRP A 2 10.54 -5.47 0.53
C TRP A 2 9.15 -4.81 0.66
N ILE A 3 8.11 -5.55 0.23
CA ILE A 3 6.73 -5.07 0.27
C ILE A 3 6.23 -4.89 1.71
N ASP A 4 6.58 -5.81 2.62
CA ASP A 4 6.17 -5.70 4.03
C ASP A 4 6.84 -4.48 4.69
N ALA A 5 8.13 -4.28 4.42
CA ALA A 5 8.87 -3.11 4.91
C ALA A 5 8.26 -1.80 4.38
N LEU A 6 7.80 -1.78 3.13
CA LEU A 6 7.12 -0.62 2.55
C LEU A 6 5.75 -0.37 3.20
N LEU A 7 4.99 -1.42 3.52
CA LEU A 7 3.71 -1.31 4.23
C LEU A 7 3.88 -0.81 5.66
N GLU A 8 4.88 -1.33 6.39
CA GLU A 8 5.23 -0.89 7.73
C GLU A 8 5.63 0.59 7.73
N TYR A 9 6.57 0.96 6.84
CA TYR A 9 6.97 2.35 6.68
C TYR A 9 5.79 3.27 6.36
N CYS A 10 4.94 2.92 5.39
CA CYS A 10 3.75 3.72 5.07
C CYS A 10 2.77 3.84 6.24
N SER A 11 2.66 2.79 7.06
CA SER A 11 1.77 2.77 8.23
C SER A 11 2.26 3.71 9.34
N ASP A 12 3.57 3.85 9.49
CA ASP A 12 4.18 4.79 10.44
C ASP A 12 4.07 6.24 9.99
N GLN A 13 4.06 6.50 8.68
CA GLN A 13 3.95 7.86 8.13
C GLN A 13 2.52 8.43 8.14
N VAL A 14 1.50 7.57 8.24
CA VAL A 14 0.09 7.99 8.14
C VAL A 14 -0.68 7.62 9.40
N THR A 15 -1.13 8.65 10.11
CA THR A 15 -1.92 8.46 11.34
C THR A 15 -3.39 8.14 11.03
N ASP A 16 -4.09 7.57 12.00
CA ASP A 16 -5.52 7.25 11.83
C ASP A 16 -6.36 8.53 11.66
N GLN A 17 -6.00 9.61 12.36
CA GLN A 17 -6.60 10.93 12.17
C GLN A 17 -6.42 11.47 10.74
N MET A 18 -5.28 11.21 10.10
CA MET A 18 -5.08 11.57 8.69
C MET A 18 -6.00 10.77 7.76
N MET A 19 -6.23 9.49 8.06
CA MET A 19 -7.16 8.63 7.33
C MET A 19 -8.62 9.06 7.52
N GLU A 20 -9.03 9.45 8.72
CA GLU A 20 -10.37 9.99 8.99
C GLU A 20 -10.65 11.25 8.16
N ASN A 21 -9.64 12.10 7.98
CA ASN A 21 -9.73 13.33 7.20
C ASN A 21 -9.42 13.13 5.70
N ALA A 22 -9.19 11.89 5.24
CA ALA A 22 -8.76 11.62 3.87
C ALA A 22 -9.78 12.09 2.83
N ALA A 23 -11.08 11.91 3.08
CA ALA A 23 -12.14 12.32 2.15
C ALA A 23 -12.25 13.84 2.00
N VAL A 24 -11.92 14.58 3.07
CA VAL A 24 -11.91 16.05 3.06
C VAL A 24 -10.67 16.54 2.30
N ARG A 25 -9.51 15.94 2.56
CA ARG A 25 -8.24 16.35 1.94
C ARG A 25 -8.14 15.94 0.47
N PHE A 26 -8.64 14.77 0.12
CA PHE A 26 -8.53 14.16 -1.20
C PHE A 26 -9.91 13.72 -1.72
N PRO A 27 -10.80 14.65 -2.10
CA PRO A 27 -12.17 14.33 -2.50
C PRO A 27 -12.24 13.51 -3.81
N VAL A 28 -11.26 13.67 -4.70
CA VAL A 28 -11.12 12.85 -5.91
C VAL A 28 -10.21 11.67 -5.60
N ASN A 29 -10.65 10.44 -5.88
CA ASN A 29 -9.87 9.21 -5.63
C ASN A 29 -9.37 9.11 -4.17
N THR A 30 -10.29 9.20 -3.21
CA THR A 30 -9.95 9.13 -1.77
C THR A 30 -9.17 7.86 -1.44
N PRO A 31 -8.01 7.95 -0.77
CA PRO A 31 -7.26 6.77 -0.38
C PRO A 31 -8.00 5.99 0.71
N THR A 32 -8.05 4.66 0.57
CA THR A 32 -8.73 3.75 1.51
C THR A 32 -7.76 2.99 2.42
N THR A 33 -6.45 3.12 2.19
CA THR A 33 -5.38 2.52 2.99
C THR A 33 -4.29 3.55 3.30
N LYS A 34 -3.52 3.33 4.37
CA LYS A 34 -2.39 4.19 4.75
C LYS A 34 -1.32 4.26 3.65
N GLU A 35 -1.03 3.13 3.02
CA GLU A 35 -0.16 3.06 1.84
C GLU A 35 -0.65 3.97 0.70
N ALA A 36 -1.93 3.84 0.31
CA ALA A 36 -2.50 4.67 -0.75
C ALA A 36 -2.50 6.16 -0.38
N TYR A 37 -2.73 6.47 0.90
CA TYR A 37 -2.66 7.84 1.41
C TYR A 37 -1.25 8.40 1.29
N PHE A 38 -0.23 7.63 1.68
CA PHE A 38 1.16 8.04 1.60
C PHE A 38 1.57 8.40 0.17
N TYR A 39 1.28 7.51 -0.80
CA TYR A 39 1.54 7.81 -2.22
C TYR A 39 0.72 9.01 -2.72
N ARG A 40 -0.54 9.12 -2.30
CA ARG A 40 -1.39 10.25 -2.69
C ARG A 40 -0.87 11.58 -2.13
N ALA A 41 -0.33 11.60 -0.93
CA ALA A 41 0.26 12.78 -0.33
C ALA A 41 1.52 13.23 -1.10
N ILE A 42 2.41 12.29 -1.46
CA ILE A 42 3.58 12.58 -2.30
C ILE A 42 3.13 13.10 -3.67
N PHE A 43 2.19 12.43 -4.32
CA PHE A 43 1.65 12.86 -5.61
C PHE A 43 1.09 14.29 -5.55
N HIS A 44 0.28 14.59 -4.52
CA HIS A 44 -0.30 15.92 -4.34
C HIS A 44 0.77 16.98 -4.05
N GLN A 45 1.87 16.65 -3.40
CA GLN A 45 2.97 17.59 -3.15
C GLN A 45 3.58 18.10 -4.47
N TYR A 46 3.71 17.24 -5.47
CA TYR A 46 4.23 17.62 -6.80
C TYR A 46 3.14 18.11 -7.76
N PHE A 47 1.91 17.58 -7.64
CA PHE A 47 0.79 17.86 -8.52
C PHE A 47 -0.46 18.23 -7.71
N PRO A 48 -0.51 19.46 -7.14
CA PRO A 48 -1.60 19.87 -6.24
C PRO A 48 -2.94 20.12 -6.94
N GLN A 49 -2.93 20.16 -8.27
CA GLN A 49 -4.10 20.45 -9.08
C GLN A 49 -5.08 19.26 -9.16
N GLU A 50 -6.36 19.56 -9.02
CA GLU A 50 -7.44 18.56 -9.11
C GLU A 50 -7.48 17.88 -10.49
N SER A 51 -7.12 18.60 -11.56
CA SER A 51 -7.03 18.05 -12.91
C SER A 51 -6.04 16.87 -12.99
N ALA A 52 -4.91 16.94 -12.28
CA ALA A 52 -3.93 15.85 -12.22
C ALA A 52 -4.45 14.67 -11.39
N ALA A 53 -5.20 14.93 -10.31
CA ALA A 53 -5.83 13.85 -9.55
C ALA A 53 -6.84 13.05 -10.40
N LYS A 54 -7.51 13.70 -11.37
CA LYS A 54 -8.47 13.07 -12.29
C LYS A 54 -7.82 12.24 -13.40
N THR A 55 -6.53 12.42 -13.69
CA THR A 55 -5.84 11.62 -14.71
C THR A 55 -5.45 10.23 -14.21
N VAL A 56 -5.32 10.07 -12.89
CA VAL A 56 -4.96 8.78 -12.27
C VAL A 56 -6.20 7.92 -12.08
N LYS A 57 -6.18 6.68 -12.59
CA LYS A 57 -7.26 5.71 -12.42
C LYS A 57 -6.78 4.53 -11.60
N LYS A 58 -7.62 4.03 -10.68
CA LYS A 58 -7.36 2.78 -9.97
C LYS A 58 -7.39 1.64 -10.99
N TRP A 59 -6.29 0.91 -11.11
CA TRP A 59 -6.25 -0.32 -11.89
C TRP A 59 -6.82 -1.46 -11.03
N VAL A 60 -7.89 -2.10 -11.51
CA VAL A 60 -8.47 -3.30 -10.87
C VAL A 60 -8.69 -4.33 -11.97
N PRO A 61 -8.05 -5.50 -11.91
CA PRO A 61 -8.26 -6.55 -12.90
C PRO A 61 -9.68 -7.11 -12.77
N LYS A 62 -10.32 -7.42 -13.92
CA LYS A 62 -11.73 -7.87 -13.95
C LYS A 62 -11.93 -9.33 -13.52
N TRP A 63 -10.85 -10.11 -13.44
CA TRP A 63 -10.86 -11.56 -13.25
C TRP A 63 -10.36 -11.98 -11.87
N GLN A 64 -10.37 -11.06 -10.90
CA GLN A 64 -9.80 -11.26 -9.58
C GLN A 64 -10.85 -10.95 -8.50
N GLU A 65 -10.91 -11.79 -7.48
CA GLU A 65 -11.84 -11.62 -6.35
C GLU A 65 -11.41 -10.48 -5.42
N ASN A 66 -10.10 -10.29 -5.23
CA ASN A 66 -9.55 -9.22 -4.41
C ASN A 66 -9.46 -7.90 -5.19
N THR A 67 -9.94 -6.80 -4.57
CA THR A 67 -9.92 -5.44 -5.14
C THR A 67 -8.62 -4.67 -4.88
N ASP A 68 -7.63 -5.35 -4.30
CA ASP A 68 -6.25 -4.87 -4.17
C ASP A 68 -5.67 -4.65 -5.57
N PRO A 69 -5.30 -3.40 -5.93
CA PRO A 69 -4.68 -3.11 -7.21
C PRO A 69 -3.25 -3.69 -7.33
N SER A 70 -2.67 -4.18 -6.24
CA SER A 70 -1.34 -4.78 -6.24
C SER A 70 -1.35 -6.18 -6.88
N GLY A 71 -0.25 -6.52 -7.56
CA GLY A 71 -0.07 -7.84 -8.15
C GLY A 71 -0.15 -9.01 -7.15
N ARG A 72 -0.07 -8.74 -5.83
CA ARG A 72 -0.16 -9.75 -4.76
C ARG A 72 -1.48 -10.51 -4.75
N ALA A 73 -2.54 -9.87 -5.21
CA ALA A 73 -3.83 -10.54 -5.30
C ALA A 73 -3.78 -11.77 -6.22
N ASN A 74 -2.77 -11.87 -7.10
CA ASN A 74 -2.58 -13.02 -7.99
C ASN A 74 -1.88 -14.15 -7.22
N SER A 75 -2.49 -15.33 -7.23
CA SER A 75 -2.00 -16.54 -6.55
C SER A 75 -0.59 -16.96 -6.94
N ALA A 76 -0.08 -16.50 -8.09
CA ALA A 76 1.31 -16.69 -8.49
C ALA A 76 2.33 -16.07 -7.51
N HIS A 77 1.93 -15.09 -6.68
CA HIS A 77 2.80 -14.40 -5.73
C HIS A 77 2.88 -15.05 -4.34
N GLU A 78 2.04 -16.06 -4.03
CA GLU A 78 2.07 -16.77 -2.73
C GLU A 78 3.36 -17.59 -2.52
N LYS A 79 4.12 -17.87 -3.59
CA LYS A 79 5.29 -18.77 -3.57
C LYS A 79 6.64 -18.06 -3.44
N ALA A 80 6.67 -16.74 -3.26
CA ALA A 80 7.91 -15.97 -3.35
C ALA A 80 8.73 -15.89 -2.05
N ASP A 81 8.13 -16.09 -0.87
CA ASP A 81 8.84 -15.95 0.42
C ASP A 81 8.71 -17.24 1.26
N THR A 82 9.56 -18.24 1.00
CA THR A 82 9.67 -19.46 1.84
C THR A 82 11.04 -19.64 2.51
N SER A 83 12.00 -18.73 2.36
CA SER A 83 13.37 -18.93 2.88
C SER A 83 13.82 -18.03 4.02
N LEU A 84 12.98 -17.11 4.52
CA LEU A 84 13.36 -16.19 5.63
C LEU A 84 12.74 -16.53 6.99
N ALA A 85 11.80 -17.48 7.07
CA ALA A 85 11.10 -17.83 8.31
C ALA A 85 11.72 -19.01 9.10
N MET A 86 12.91 -19.49 8.73
CA MET A 86 13.57 -20.61 9.41
C MET A 86 15.07 -20.35 9.63
N ASP A 87 15.46 -19.27 10.31
CA ASP A 87 16.78 -19.27 10.97
C ASP A 87 16.90 -18.34 12.19
N GLU A 88 15.84 -18.20 12.99
CA GLU A 88 15.96 -17.54 14.31
C GLU A 88 16.15 -18.52 15.47
N ASN A 89 16.18 -19.84 15.23
CA ASN A 89 16.26 -20.84 16.31
C ASN A 89 17.57 -21.64 16.36
N LYS A 90 18.68 -21.10 15.84
CA LYS A 90 20.00 -21.76 15.89
C LYS A 90 21.05 -21.08 16.77
N LEU A 91 20.66 -20.12 17.62
CA LEU A 91 21.58 -19.49 18.58
C LEU A 91 21.22 -19.73 20.06
N ALA A 92 20.31 -20.67 20.35
CA ALA A 92 19.95 -21.03 21.72
C ALA A 92 19.94 -22.54 21.93
N LEU A 93 21.05 -23.24 21.65
CA LEU A 93 21.36 -24.56 22.22
C LEU A 93 22.83 -24.93 21.93
N CYS A 94 23.59 -25.03 23.03
CA CYS A 94 24.97 -25.55 23.17
C CYS A 94 26.13 -24.62 22.75
#